data_AF-A0A968R8Z2-F1
#
_entry.id   AF-A0A968R8Z2-F1
#
_cell.length_a   1.000
_cell.length_b   1.000
_cell.length_c   1.000
_cell.angle_alpha   90.00
_cell.angle_beta   90.00
_cell.angle_gamma   90.00
#
_symmetry.space_group_name_H-M   'P 1'
#
loop_
_entity.id
_entity.type
_entity.pdbx_description
1 polymer ?
#
loop_
_entity_poly.entity_id
_entity_poly.type
_entity_poly.pdbx_seq_one_letter_code
_entity_poly.pdbx_strand_id
1 'polypeptide(L)'
;MSAKPEINLFTIGFTQKSAEQFFDTLIKSGVRRVIDTRLNNVSQLAGFAKRKDLEYFLRKIGNIEYVHILDLAPTQDILDDYKKNKGEWEVYEQKFFRINAIAPN
;
A
#
# COMPACT_ATOMS: atom_id res chain seq x y z
N MET A 1 -6.27 -32.53 -6.02
CA MET A 1 -6.16 -31.12 -6.46
C MET A 1 -6.62 -30.27 -5.29
N SER A 2 -5.71 -29.61 -4.57
CA SER A 2 -6.11 -28.71 -3.49
C SER A 2 -6.74 -27.45 -4.09
N ALA A 3 -7.94 -27.08 -3.63
CA ALA A 3 -8.59 -25.86 -4.09
C ALA A 3 -7.67 -24.66 -3.85
N LYS A 4 -7.51 -23.81 -4.88
CA LYS A 4 -6.76 -22.55 -4.76
C LYS A 4 -7.47 -21.69 -3.70
N PRO A 5 -6.76 -21.12 -2.72
CA PRO A 5 -7.39 -20.29 -1.71
C PRO A 5 -8.07 -19.09 -2.40
N GLU A 6 -9.32 -18.85 -2.02
CA GLU A 6 -10.06 -17.65 -2.44
C GLU A 6 -9.46 -16.42 -1.74
N ILE A 7 -9.12 -15.39 -2.52
CA ILE A 7 -8.49 -14.17 -2.01
C ILE A 7 -9.44 -13.00 -2.26
N ASN A 8 -9.87 -12.36 -1.18
CA ASN A 8 -10.58 -11.08 -1.24
C ASN A 8 -9.56 -9.93 -1.18
N LEU A 9 -9.50 -9.13 -2.24
CA LEU A 9 -8.57 -8.01 -2.37
C LEU A 9 -9.29 -6.67 -2.16
N PHE A 10 -8.68 -5.81 -1.35
CA PHE A 10 -9.20 -4.47 -1.04
C PHE A 10 -8.10 -3.43 -1.26
N THR A 11 -8.49 -2.18 -1.43
CA THR A 11 -7.59 -1.03 -1.43
C THR A 11 -7.94 -0.09 -0.28
N ILE A 12 -6.93 0.57 0.30
CA ILE A 12 -7.15 1.56 1.35
C ILE A 12 -6.11 2.68 1.26
N GLY A 13 -6.59 3.92 1.39
CA GLY A 13 -5.77 5.11 1.56
C GLY A 13 -5.99 5.72 2.94
N PHE A 14 -4.94 6.32 3.51
CA PHE A 14 -4.97 6.90 4.86
C PHE A 14 -5.26 8.41 4.89
N THR A 15 -5.19 9.10 3.75
CA THR A 15 -5.43 10.55 3.66
C THR A 15 -6.83 10.89 4.17
N GLN A 16 -6.93 11.93 5.02
CA GLN A 16 -8.17 12.40 5.64
C GLN A 16 -8.89 11.37 6.53
N LYS A 17 -8.19 10.34 7.03
CA LYS A 17 -8.73 9.39 8.00
C LYS A 17 -8.00 9.51 9.33
N SER A 18 -8.76 9.44 10.43
CA SER A 18 -8.17 9.21 11.75
C SER A 18 -7.61 7.79 11.84
N ALA A 19 -6.75 7.54 12.83
CA ALA A 19 -6.26 6.18 13.11
C ALA A 19 -7.44 5.23 13.40
N GLU A 20 -8.39 5.67 14.22
CA GLU A 20 -9.61 4.92 14.54
C GLU A 20 -10.36 4.50 13.28
N GLN A 21 -10.71 5.46 12.40
CA GLN A 21 -11.40 5.17 11.14
C GLN A 21 -10.63 4.18 10.27
N PHE A 22 -9.31 4.31 10.20
CA PHE A 22 -8.45 3.43 9.40
C PHE A 22 -8.47 1.99 9.94
N PHE A 23 -8.20 1.79 11.24
CA PHE A 23 -8.12 0.45 11.82
C PHE A 23 -9.50 -0.22 11.92
N ASP A 24 -10.55 0.54 12.26
CA ASP A 24 -11.92 0.02 12.26
C ASP A 24 -12.34 -0.50 10.89
N THR A 25 -12.00 0.21 9.83
CA THR A 25 -12.32 -0.19 8.45
C THR A 25 -11.67 -1.52 8.12
N LEU A 26 -10.39 -1.70 8.48
CA LEU A 26 -9.66 -2.95 8.24
C LEU A 26 -10.29 -4.13 9.00
N ILE A 27 -10.64 -3.92 10.27
CA ILE A 27 -11.21 -4.95 11.14
C ILE A 27 -12.61 -5.34 10.66
N LYS A 28 -13.48 -4.35 10.40
CA LYS A 28 -14.84 -4.57 9.91
C LYS A 28 -14.87 -5.29 8.55
N SER A 29 -13.85 -5.07 7.73
CA SER A 29 -13.70 -5.73 6.43
C SER A 29 -13.06 -7.13 6.52
N GLY A 30 -12.67 -7.59 7.70
CA GLY A 30 -12.03 -8.89 7.90
C GLY A 30 -10.63 -9.00 7.29
N VAL A 31 -9.91 -7.88 7.15
CA VAL A 31 -8.56 -7.88 6.57
C VAL A 31 -7.60 -8.64 7.48
N ARG A 32 -6.88 -9.61 6.90
CA ARG A 32 -5.88 -10.42 7.61
C ARG A 32 -4.44 -9.98 7.36
N ARG A 33 -4.19 -9.33 6.23
CA ARG A 33 -2.86 -8.87 5.83
C ARG A 33 -2.96 -7.55 5.06
N VAL A 34 -2.11 -6.60 5.41
CA VAL A 34 -1.89 -5.36 4.67
C VAL A 34 -0.59 -5.50 3.88
N ILE A 35 -0.70 -5.27 2.57
CA ILE A 35 0.45 -5.15 1.67
C ILE A 35 0.70 -3.67 1.46
N ASP A 36 1.79 -3.17 2.01
CA ASP A 36 2.25 -1.81 1.78
C ASP A 36 3.06 -1.77 0.49
N THR A 37 2.60 -0.98 -0.47
CA THR A 37 3.24 -0.79 -1.78
C THR A 37 3.82 0.62 -1.91
N ARG A 38 3.96 1.36 -0.81
CA ARG A 38 4.51 2.72 -0.84
C ARG A 38 6.03 2.67 -1.02
N LEU A 39 6.54 3.43 -1.99
CA LEU A 39 7.99 3.66 -2.11
C LEU A 39 8.54 4.35 -0.86
N ASN A 40 7.81 5.35 -0.35
CA ASN A 40 8.18 6.14 0.81
C ASN A 40 7.19 5.90 1.96
N ASN A 41 7.53 5.00 2.90
CA ASN A 41 6.68 4.63 4.04
C ASN A 41 7.19 5.15 5.41
N VAL A 42 8.15 6.06 5.39
CA VAL A 42 8.74 6.70 6.58
C VAL A 42 8.27 8.14 6.81
N SER A 43 7.54 8.76 5.86
CA SER A 43 7.22 10.19 5.89
C SER A 43 6.01 10.56 6.77
N GLN A 44 5.98 11.82 7.23
CA GLN A 44 5.20 12.36 8.34
C GLN A 44 3.69 12.60 8.11
N LEU A 45 3.11 12.22 6.97
CA LEU A 45 1.73 12.63 6.62
C LEU A 45 0.64 12.06 7.55
N ALA A 46 0.91 10.96 8.26
CA ALA A 46 0.12 10.50 9.39
C ALA A 46 1.01 9.67 10.30
N GLY A 47 1.18 10.06 11.57
CA GLY A 47 2.09 9.40 12.51
C GLY A 47 1.85 7.89 12.60
N PHE A 48 0.59 7.44 12.63
CA PHE A 48 0.22 6.03 12.68
C PHE A 48 0.54 5.26 11.39
N ALA A 49 0.73 5.94 10.26
CA ALA A 49 0.98 5.33 8.96
C ALA A 49 2.49 5.17 8.66
N LYS A 50 3.37 5.56 9.59
CA LYS A 50 4.81 5.26 9.52
C LYS A 50 5.02 3.76 9.63
N ARG A 51 5.92 3.18 8.81
CA ARG A 51 6.15 1.73 8.74
C ARG A 51 6.16 1.02 10.11
N LYS A 52 7.02 1.46 11.03
CA LYS A 52 7.17 0.82 12.35
C LYS A 52 5.89 0.91 13.19
N ASP A 53 5.24 2.06 13.18
CA ASP A 53 4.02 2.31 13.95
C ASP A 53 2.83 1.56 13.33
N LEU A 54 2.72 1.57 12.01
CA LEU A 54 1.69 0.88 11.25
C LEU A 54 1.77 -0.63 11.47
N GLU A 55 2.95 -1.23 11.31
CA GLU A 55 3.17 -2.65 11.58
C GLU A 55 2.80 -3.02 13.03
N TYR A 56 3.25 -2.21 13.99
CA TYR A 56 2.94 -2.41 15.40
C TYR A 56 1.43 -2.33 15.67
N PHE A 57 0.74 -1.29 15.17
CA PHE A 57 -0.68 -1.07 15.38
C PHE A 57 -1.56 -2.09 14.67
N LEU A 58 -1.24 -2.48 13.43
CA LEU A 58 -1.95 -3.54 12.72
C LEU A 58 -1.97 -4.84 13.52
N ARG A 59 -0.80 -5.23 14.05
CA ARG A 59 -0.68 -6.42 14.91
C ARG A 59 -1.42 -6.24 16.24
N LYS A 60 -1.31 -5.08 16.88
CA LYS A 60 -1.87 -4.87 18.23
C LYS A 60 -3.38 -4.64 18.25
N ILE A 61 -3.93 -3.95 17.26
CA ILE A 61 -5.34 -3.54 17.23
C ILE A 61 -6.18 -4.59 16.52
N GLY A 62 -5.70 -5.13 15.40
CA GLY A 62 -6.49 -6.05 14.55
C GLY A 62 -5.91 -7.45 14.37
N ASN A 63 -4.74 -7.76 14.98
CA ASN A 63 -3.98 -8.98 14.67
C ASN A 63 -3.75 -9.16 13.15
N ILE A 64 -3.48 -8.04 12.47
CA ILE A 64 -3.30 -7.98 11.03
C ILE A 64 -1.81 -8.05 10.70
N GLU A 65 -1.46 -8.92 9.75
CA GLU A 65 -0.10 -9.04 9.24
C GLU A 65 0.28 -7.84 8.36
N TYR A 66 1.54 -7.44 8.38
CA TYR A 66 2.07 -6.37 7.55
C TYR A 66 3.22 -6.87 6.68
N VAL A 67 3.17 -6.58 5.38
CA VAL A 67 4.26 -6.86 4.45
C VAL A 67 4.51 -5.63 3.61
N HIS A 68 5.77 -5.22 3.48
CA HIS A 68 6.18 -4.15 2.57
C HIS A 68 6.77 -4.78 1.30
N ILE A 69 6.13 -4.56 0.15
CA ILE A 69 6.57 -5.11 -1.14
C ILE A 69 6.95 -3.94 -2.05
N LEU A 70 8.26 -3.71 -2.17
CA LEU A 70 8.82 -2.65 -3.02
C LEU A 70 8.66 -2.95 -4.52
N ASP A 71 8.57 -4.22 -4.90
CA ASP A 71 8.35 -4.62 -6.31
C ASP A 71 7.01 -4.12 -6.84
N LEU A 72 6.05 -3.86 -5.93
CA LEU A 72 4.75 -3.29 -6.26
C LEU A 72 4.69 -1.77 -6.05
N ALA A 73 5.83 -1.14 -5.73
CA ALA A 73 5.93 0.31 -5.58
C ALA A 73 6.39 0.97 -6.88
N PRO A 74 5.96 2.22 -7.16
CA PRO A 74 6.53 2.99 -8.27
C PRO A 74 8.00 3.30 -8.00
N THR A 75 8.80 3.46 -9.06
CA THR A 75 10.18 3.97 -8.92
C THR A 75 10.17 5.45 -8.54
N GLN A 76 11.31 5.94 -8.03
CA GLN A 76 11.46 7.35 -7.67
C GLN A 76 11.26 8.27 -8.89
N ASP A 77 11.77 7.87 -10.07
CA ASP A 77 11.63 8.64 -11.31
C ASP A 77 10.15 8.78 -11.72
N ILE A 78 9.37 7.69 -11.64
CA ILE A 78 7.94 7.69 -11.96
C ILE A 78 7.18 8.62 -11.00
N LEU A 79 7.52 8.58 -9.70
CA LEU A 79 6.91 9.46 -8.71
C LEU A 79 7.30 10.92 -8.89
N ASP A 80 8.55 11.20 -9.23
CA ASP A 80 9.06 12.55 -9.44
C ASP A 80 8.41 13.19 -10.67
N ASP A 81 8.28 12.44 -11.77
CA ASP A 81 7.58 12.90 -12.97
C ASP A 81 6.12 13.28 -12.69
N TYR A 82 5.42 12.46 -11.92
CA TYR A 82 4.02 12.74 -11.58
C TYR A 82 3.88 13.93 -10.63
N LYS A 83 4.66 13.95 -9.54
CA LYS A 83 4.50 14.95 -8.46
C LYS A 83 5.13 16.30 -8.76
N LYS A 84 6.32 16.32 -9.36
CA LYS A 84 7.10 17.55 -9.56
C LYS A 84 6.77 18.19 -10.91
N ASN A 85 6.57 17.38 -11.94
CA ASN A 85 6.34 17.87 -13.31
C ASN A 85 4.85 18.02 -13.65
N LYS A 86 3.95 17.90 -12.65
CA LYS A 86 2.48 17.88 -12.84
C LYS A 86 2.05 16.93 -13.97
N GLY A 87 2.69 15.76 -14.02
CA GLY A 87 2.42 14.78 -15.07
C GLY A 87 0.98 14.29 -15.01
N GLU A 88 0.43 13.95 -16.19
CA GLU A 88 -0.88 13.33 -16.31
C GLU A 88 -0.90 11.93 -15.67
N TRP A 89 -2.05 11.55 -15.10
CA TRP A 89 -2.22 10.27 -14.42
C TRP A 89 -1.99 9.08 -15.36
N GLU A 90 -2.44 9.19 -16.60
CA GLU A 90 -2.32 8.16 -17.64
C GLU A 90 -0.86 7.84 -17.94
N VAL A 91 0.02 8.85 -17.91
CA VAL A 91 1.46 8.68 -18.13
C VAL A 91 2.09 7.94 -16.95
N TYR A 92 1.70 8.27 -15.72
CA TYR A 92 2.15 7.57 -14.52
C TYR A 92 1.73 6.09 -14.57
N GLU A 93 0.47 5.83 -14.89
CA GLU A 93 -0.10 4.48 -14.98
C GLU A 93 0.64 3.62 -16.01
N GLN A 94 0.85 4.13 -17.21
CA GLN A 94 1.58 3.42 -18.28
C GLN A 94 3.03 3.10 -17.87
N LYS A 95 3.74 4.05 -17.27
CA LYS A 95 5.12 3.82 -16.79
C LYS A 95 5.15 2.79 -15.67
N PHE A 96 4.19 2.83 -14.75
CA PHE A 96 4.06 1.87 -13.66
C PHE A 96 3.78 0.45 -14.16
N PHE A 97 2.88 0.27 -15.12
CA PHE A 97 2.65 -1.06 -15.71
C PHE A 97 3.88 -1.59 -16.45
N ARG A 98 4.64 -0.72 -17.11
CA ARG A 98 5.83 -1.12 -17.86
C ARG A 98 6.94 -1.69 -16.98
N ILE A 99 7.13 -1.17 -15.76
CA ILE A 99 8.12 -1.74 -14.82
C ILE A 99 7.69 -3.11 -14.27
N ASN A 100 6.39 -3.31 -14.05
CA ASN A 100 5.84 -4.57 -13.54
C ASN A 100 5.71 -5.66 -14.61
N ALA A 101 5.57 -5.29 -15.88
CA ALA A 101 5.50 -6.23 -17.00
C ALA A 101 6.86 -6.88 -17.34
N ILE A 102 7.98 -6.35 -16.83
CA ILE A 102 9.34 -6.80 -17.16
C ILE A 102 9.90 -7.80 -16.12
N ALA A 103 9.15 -8.14 -15.07
CA ALA A 103 9.59 -9.09 -14.05
C ALA A 103 8.83 -10.44 -14.08
N PRO A 104 9.09 -11.33 -15.06
CA PRO A 104 8.97 -12.77 -14.82
C PRO A 104 10.36 -13.27 -14.42
N ASN A 105 10.61 -13.47 -13.12
CA ASN A 105 11.67 -14.36 -12.61
C ASN A 105 11.30 -14.83 -11.20
#